data_AF-A0A6N2TGJ5-F1
#
_entry.id   AF-A0A6N2TGJ5-F1
#
_cell.length_a   1.000
_cell.length_b   1.000
_cell.length_c   1.000
_cell.angle_alpha   90.00
_cell.angle_beta   90.00
_cell.angle_gamma   90.00
#
_symmetry.space_group_name_H-M   'P 1'
#
loop_
_entity.id
_entity.type
_entity.pdbx_description
1 polymer ?
#
loop_
_entity_poly.entity_id
_entity_poly.type
_entity_poly.pdbx_seq_one_letter_code
_entity_poly.pdbx_strand_id
1 'polypeptide(L)'
;MKKKYLAFLIAGCMTLGVPGTVFGAEAESAPAEAQTAETAADSAASEDGLGTDIYGFKVDYNGNLISLPMSYSDFTAMGWTLSKNDSEDTMIPTGSYGMLTFNQGETSVYADVINFGINEMPAKDCLVAGLSIDMTWGDTDPSATPVRLPGGITMGVSNVEDIKAAYGEPSDTYDSDLYTKLTYEKDSYQRVELSVYKEEGTLLQVDIRNFQEPDNFDRGSVSAEVPDIVANYKAPTALGGDYMEPAVEFMGDLYSLPAPVSAFTANGWEMKDVAADAYLEGGGLEFIEMMKENQTVRFSIYNLTENATAIENGFVTELSFGNYDPEILGLHLSEGVTLGADKAELIAKATERGYLYEDEDNYLTIYPDKDSKLEHRVEFWFNEDESTTKVASITVRHEELPEQ
;
A
#
# COMPACT_ATOMS: atom_id res chain seq x y z
N MET A 1 7.74 20.13 43.04
CA MET A 1 8.39 19.15 42.14
C MET A 1 7.62 17.84 42.18
N LYS A 2 6.65 17.67 41.28
CA LYS A 2 6.02 16.38 40.98
C LYS A 2 6.14 16.21 39.47
N LYS A 3 6.93 15.22 39.03
CA LYS A 3 6.96 14.80 37.63
C LYS A 3 5.56 14.30 37.28
N LYS A 4 4.88 14.93 36.33
CA LYS A 4 3.66 14.42 35.72
C LYS A 4 4.04 13.84 34.36
N TYR A 5 3.59 12.62 34.12
CA TYR A 5 3.89 11.85 32.92
C TYR A 5 3.05 12.36 31.75
N LEU A 6 3.68 12.47 30.58
CA LEU A 6 3.05 12.65 29.28
C LEU A 6 2.34 11.33 28.92
N ALA A 7 1.03 11.36 28.70
CA ALA A 7 0.27 10.23 28.21
C ALA A 7 0.05 10.41 26.70
N PHE A 8 0.74 9.63 25.87
CA PHE A 8 0.40 9.47 24.47
C PHE A 8 -0.88 8.64 24.37
N LEU A 9 -1.95 9.24 23.87
CA LEU A 9 -3.20 8.54 23.57
C LEU A 9 -3.10 8.00 22.14
N ILE A 10 -2.93 6.69 22.05
CA ILE A 10 -2.90 5.94 20.80
C ILE A 10 -4.36 5.66 20.41
N ALA A 11 -4.85 6.31 19.35
CA ALA A 11 -6.02 5.82 18.64
C ALA A 11 -5.58 4.63 17.77
N GLY A 12 -6.10 3.46 18.09
CA GLY A 12 -5.67 2.18 17.53
C GLY A 12 -6.15 1.94 16.11
N CYS A 13 -5.23 1.49 15.26
CA CYS A 13 -5.51 0.48 14.26
C CYS A 13 -4.71 -0.78 14.67
N MET A 14 -5.40 -1.83 15.09
CA MET A 14 -4.78 -3.12 15.39
C MET A 14 -4.49 -3.87 14.08
N THR A 15 -3.22 -4.05 13.76
CA THR A 15 -2.74 -5.24 13.05
C THR A 15 -1.62 -5.86 13.87
N LEU A 16 -1.83 -7.11 14.28
CA LEU A 16 -0.94 -7.89 15.13
C LEU A 16 0.28 -8.35 14.33
N GLY A 17 1.45 -7.77 14.62
CA GLY A 17 2.75 -8.32 14.26
C GLY A 17 3.65 -8.30 15.50
N VAL A 18 3.94 -9.49 16.06
CA VAL A 18 4.80 -9.67 17.24
C VAL A 18 6.28 -9.58 16.82
N PRO A 19 7.13 -8.72 17.41
CA PRO A 19 8.58 -8.79 17.24
C PRO A 19 9.23 -9.68 18.32
N GLY A 20 10.37 -10.25 17.95
CA GLY A 20 10.95 -11.45 18.57
C GLY A 20 11.67 -11.25 19.90
N THR A 21 12.32 -12.30 20.39
CA THR A 21 13.57 -12.19 21.18
C THR A 21 14.31 -13.51 21.24
N VAL A 22 15.60 -13.41 20.89
CA VAL A 22 16.66 -14.38 21.10
C VAL A 22 17.01 -14.44 22.60
N PHE A 23 17.19 -15.64 23.14
CA PHE A 23 18.00 -15.89 24.33
C PHE A 23 18.84 -17.14 24.09
N GLY A 24 20.16 -17.02 24.21
CA GLY A 24 21.09 -18.15 24.26
C GLY A 24 21.39 -18.55 25.70
N ALA A 25 21.51 -19.86 25.95
CA ALA A 25 22.52 -20.44 26.84
C ALA A 25 22.50 -21.98 26.80
N GLU A 26 23.69 -22.52 26.54
CA GLU A 26 24.30 -23.77 27.04
C GLU A 26 23.77 -25.16 26.69
N ALA A 27 24.75 -26.03 26.45
CA ALA A 27 24.67 -27.36 25.89
C ALA A 27 24.64 -28.44 26.97
N GLU A 28 23.90 -29.53 26.73
CA GLU A 28 24.23 -30.83 27.31
C GLU A 28 23.78 -32.00 26.42
N SER A 29 24.78 -32.83 26.07
CA SER A 29 24.84 -34.20 25.55
C SER A 29 23.61 -34.93 24.95
N ALA A 30 23.84 -35.46 23.75
CA ALA A 30 23.12 -36.56 23.10
C ALA A 30 23.15 -37.89 23.90
N PRO A 31 22.31 -38.86 23.52
CA PRO A 31 22.87 -39.96 22.72
C PRO A 31 22.07 -40.32 21.46
N ALA A 32 22.71 -41.13 20.63
CA ALA A 32 22.42 -41.42 19.24
C ALA A 32 21.57 -42.70 19.02
N GLU A 33 21.23 -42.88 17.74
CA GLU A 33 20.67 -44.04 17.01
C GLU A 33 19.12 -44.06 16.90
N ALA A 34 18.51 -44.17 15.72
CA ALA A 34 18.93 -44.92 14.54
C ALA A 34 18.59 -44.22 13.21
N GLN A 35 19.52 -44.34 12.26
CA GLN A 35 19.32 -44.09 10.83
C GLN A 35 18.38 -45.15 10.25
N THR A 36 17.29 -44.70 9.64
CA THR A 36 16.69 -45.38 8.49
C THR A 36 16.82 -44.43 7.31
N ALA A 37 17.79 -44.74 6.46
CA ALA A 37 17.89 -44.19 5.13
C ALA A 37 16.72 -44.73 4.30
N GLU A 38 15.90 -43.84 3.76
CA GLU A 38 15.08 -44.14 2.59
C GLU A 38 15.16 -42.96 1.62
N THR A 39 16.17 -43.09 0.77
CA THR A 39 16.13 -42.88 -0.69
C THR A 39 15.68 -41.52 -1.20
N ALA A 40 16.67 -40.79 -1.68
CA ALA A 40 16.54 -39.70 -2.64
C ALA A 40 15.57 -40.05 -3.77
N ALA A 41 14.51 -39.25 -3.89
CA ALA A 41 13.83 -39.01 -5.15
C ALA A 41 14.31 -37.64 -5.67
N ASP A 42 15.61 -37.57 -5.97
CA ASP A 42 16.14 -36.58 -6.90
C ASP A 42 16.41 -37.33 -8.21
N SER A 43 15.42 -37.31 -9.10
CA SER A 43 15.62 -37.55 -10.54
C SER A 43 14.34 -37.24 -11.32
N ALA A 44 14.09 -35.95 -11.54
CA ALA A 44 13.52 -35.42 -12.78
C ALA A 44 13.68 -33.90 -12.78
N ALA A 45 14.93 -33.42 -12.80
CA ALA A 45 15.17 -32.10 -13.37
C ALA A 45 14.73 -32.18 -14.85
N SER A 46 13.61 -31.57 -15.18
CA SER A 46 13.21 -31.37 -16.56
C SER A 46 14.31 -30.58 -17.26
N GLU A 47 14.77 -31.06 -18.42
CA GLU A 47 15.81 -30.41 -19.24
C GLU A 47 15.42 -28.99 -19.72
N ASP A 48 14.18 -28.57 -19.47
CA ASP A 48 13.55 -27.34 -19.96
C ASP A 48 13.51 -26.19 -18.92
N GLY A 49 14.03 -26.36 -17.70
CA GLY A 49 14.16 -25.26 -16.71
C GLY A 49 12.90 -24.84 -15.93
N LEU A 50 11.74 -25.44 -16.24
CA LEU A 50 10.45 -25.29 -15.54
C LEU A 50 10.49 -25.79 -14.08
N GLY A 51 11.23 -26.86 -13.81
CA GLY A 51 11.22 -27.51 -12.50
C GLY A 51 9.89 -28.20 -12.18
N THR A 52 9.69 -28.51 -10.89
CA THR A 52 8.49 -29.20 -10.38
C THR A 52 7.62 -28.33 -9.47
N ASP A 53 8.12 -27.17 -9.05
CA ASP A 53 7.46 -26.32 -8.06
C ASP A 53 6.58 -25.25 -8.72
N ILE A 54 5.27 -25.29 -8.46
CA ILE A 54 4.29 -24.30 -8.93
C ILE A 54 4.60 -22.90 -8.38
N TYR A 55 5.22 -22.83 -7.20
CA TYR A 55 5.61 -21.58 -6.54
C TYR A 55 6.94 -21.01 -7.04
N GLY A 56 7.51 -21.61 -8.10
CA GLY A 56 8.55 -21.00 -8.90
C GLY A 56 8.03 -19.92 -9.86
N PHE A 57 6.70 -19.80 -10.04
CA PHE A 57 6.04 -18.82 -10.91
C PHE A 57 6.61 -18.78 -12.34
N LYS A 58 6.84 -19.98 -12.88
CA LYS A 58 7.34 -20.19 -14.23
C LYS A 58 6.27 -20.81 -15.11
N VAL A 59 6.26 -20.42 -16.37
CA VAL A 59 5.43 -21.02 -17.41
C VAL A 59 6.23 -21.09 -18.69
N ASP A 60 6.17 -22.21 -19.39
CA ASP A 60 6.67 -22.32 -20.75
C ASP A 60 5.52 -22.04 -21.70
N TYR A 61 5.66 -20.99 -22.48
CA TYR A 61 4.70 -20.61 -23.50
C TYR A 61 5.36 -20.75 -24.87
N ASN A 62 4.89 -21.73 -25.64
CA ASN A 62 5.37 -22.01 -27.00
C ASN A 62 6.91 -22.18 -27.06
N GLY A 63 7.50 -22.84 -26.05
CA GLY A 63 8.95 -23.05 -25.94
C GLY A 63 9.74 -21.87 -25.36
N ASN A 64 9.07 -20.78 -24.94
CA ASN A 64 9.70 -19.67 -24.22
C ASN A 64 9.40 -19.79 -22.73
N LEU A 65 10.46 -19.94 -21.93
CA LEU A 65 10.35 -19.96 -20.47
C LEU A 65 10.15 -18.53 -19.94
N ILE A 66 8.95 -18.27 -19.43
CA ILE A 66 8.59 -17.05 -18.70
C ILE A 66 8.78 -17.33 -17.21
N SER A 67 9.51 -16.45 -16.52
CA SER A 67 9.72 -16.52 -15.07
C SER A 67 9.29 -15.17 -14.49
N LEU A 68 8.27 -15.17 -13.62
CA LEU A 68 7.74 -13.94 -13.05
C LEU A 68 8.37 -13.62 -11.69
N PRO A 69 8.59 -12.35 -11.35
CA PRO A 69 8.51 -11.19 -12.25
C PRO A 69 9.65 -11.14 -13.27
N MET A 70 9.42 -10.51 -14.42
CA MET A 70 10.43 -10.22 -15.45
C MET A 70 10.26 -8.81 -16.02
N SER A 71 11.27 -8.27 -16.71
CA SER A 71 11.14 -6.96 -17.34
C SER A 71 10.13 -6.97 -18.48
N TYR A 72 9.38 -5.87 -18.67
CA TYR A 72 8.52 -5.67 -19.84
C TYR A 72 9.29 -5.87 -21.16
N SER A 73 10.54 -5.40 -21.21
CA SER A 73 11.40 -5.51 -22.39
C SER A 73 11.74 -6.96 -22.74
N ASP A 74 12.04 -7.80 -21.74
CA ASP A 74 12.29 -9.22 -21.96
C ASP A 74 11.01 -9.95 -22.40
N PHE A 75 9.86 -9.56 -21.85
CA PHE A 75 8.57 -10.15 -22.22
C PHE A 75 8.21 -9.85 -23.68
N THR A 76 8.33 -8.59 -24.10
CA THR A 76 8.10 -8.20 -25.51
C THR A 76 9.15 -8.77 -26.46
N ALA A 77 10.39 -8.97 -26.02
CA ALA A 77 11.44 -9.65 -26.79
C ALA A 77 11.11 -11.11 -27.12
N MET A 78 10.23 -11.77 -26.33
CA MET A 78 9.69 -13.10 -26.62
C MET A 78 8.63 -13.11 -27.74
N GLY A 79 8.36 -11.97 -28.37
CA GLY A 79 7.42 -11.85 -29.50
C GLY A 79 5.99 -11.46 -29.09
N TRP A 80 5.80 -11.04 -27.85
CA TRP A 80 4.54 -10.46 -27.38
C TRP A 80 4.41 -9.00 -27.82
N THR A 81 3.26 -8.66 -28.39
CA THR A 81 2.97 -7.30 -28.88
C THR A 81 1.83 -6.68 -28.10
N LEU A 82 2.03 -5.46 -27.59
CA LEU A 82 0.98 -4.76 -26.85
C LEU A 82 -0.25 -4.55 -27.73
N SER A 83 -1.44 -4.74 -27.14
CA SER A 83 -2.71 -4.48 -27.81
C SER A 83 -2.85 -3.01 -28.17
N LYS A 84 -3.57 -2.72 -29.26
CA LYS A 84 -3.84 -1.34 -29.71
C LYS A 84 -4.73 -0.55 -28.74
N ASN A 85 -5.40 -1.23 -27.81
CA ASN A 85 -6.23 -0.61 -26.80
C ASN A 85 -5.43 -0.17 -25.57
N ASP A 86 -4.18 -0.62 -25.46
CA ASP A 86 -3.30 -0.36 -24.34
C ASP A 86 -2.12 0.52 -24.79
N SER A 87 -1.51 1.24 -23.85
CA SER A 87 -0.36 2.11 -24.10
C SER A 87 0.83 1.71 -23.25
N GLU A 88 2.01 1.63 -23.86
CA GLU A 88 3.27 1.38 -23.16
C GLU A 88 3.68 2.56 -22.26
N ASP A 89 3.15 3.75 -22.56
CA ASP A 89 3.34 5.00 -21.82
C ASP A 89 2.27 5.20 -20.72
N THR A 90 1.45 4.17 -20.44
CA THR A 90 0.50 4.24 -19.33
C THR A 90 1.29 4.36 -18.02
N MET A 91 1.09 5.45 -17.30
CA MET A 91 1.79 5.70 -16.04
C MET A 91 1.22 4.83 -14.93
N ILE A 92 2.09 4.09 -14.24
CA ILE A 92 1.74 3.20 -13.14
C ILE A 92 2.29 3.79 -11.84
N PRO A 93 1.42 4.15 -10.88
CA PRO A 93 1.85 4.67 -9.59
C PRO A 93 2.74 3.68 -8.81
N THR A 94 3.58 4.21 -7.93
CA THR A 94 4.37 3.41 -6.99
C THR A 94 3.50 2.40 -6.23
N GLY A 95 3.97 1.16 -6.11
CA GLY A 95 3.27 0.09 -5.39
C GLY A 95 1.98 -0.40 -6.05
N SER A 96 1.67 0.09 -7.26
CA SER A 96 0.47 -0.26 -8.01
C SER A 96 0.79 -1.10 -9.24
N TYR A 97 -0.25 -1.68 -9.85
CA TYR A 97 -0.13 -2.44 -11.10
C TYR A 97 -1.21 -2.05 -12.09
N GLY A 98 -0.89 -2.14 -13.37
CA GLY A 98 -1.83 -2.04 -14.49
C GLY A 98 -1.97 -3.38 -15.18
N MET A 99 -3.18 -3.71 -15.62
CA MET A 99 -3.42 -4.90 -16.44
C MET A 99 -3.37 -4.51 -17.91
N LEU A 100 -2.43 -5.08 -18.66
CA LEU A 100 -2.26 -4.82 -20.09
C LEU A 100 -2.52 -6.08 -20.91
N THR A 101 -3.03 -5.91 -22.12
CA THR A 101 -3.28 -7.02 -23.05
C THR A 101 -2.14 -7.14 -24.05
N PHE A 102 -1.57 -8.33 -24.16
CA PHE A 102 -0.55 -8.64 -25.15
C PHE A 102 -1.02 -9.71 -26.11
N ASN A 103 -0.58 -9.60 -27.37
CA ASN A 103 -0.94 -10.51 -28.44
C ASN A 103 0.30 -11.18 -29.02
N GLN A 104 0.20 -12.48 -29.27
CA GLN A 104 1.14 -13.24 -30.07
C GLN A 104 0.36 -14.06 -31.09
N GLY A 105 0.39 -13.63 -32.36
CA GLY A 105 -0.44 -14.24 -33.41
C GLY A 105 -1.94 -13.98 -33.15
N GLU A 106 -2.72 -15.06 -33.06
CA GLU A 106 -4.15 -15.02 -32.76
C GLU A 106 -4.46 -15.14 -31.25
N THR A 107 -3.44 -15.38 -30.43
CA THR A 107 -3.60 -15.51 -28.98
C THR A 107 -3.40 -14.18 -28.27
N SER A 108 -4.29 -13.87 -27.33
CA SER A 108 -4.19 -12.73 -26.42
C SER A 108 -4.01 -13.21 -24.99
N VAL A 109 -3.17 -12.52 -24.22
CA VAL A 109 -2.96 -12.75 -22.79
C VAL A 109 -3.09 -11.44 -22.02
N TYR A 110 -3.53 -11.52 -20.77
CA TYR A 110 -3.49 -10.39 -19.85
C TYR A 110 -2.24 -10.50 -18.99
N ALA A 111 -1.49 -9.41 -18.88
CA ALA A 111 -0.31 -9.33 -18.03
C ALA A 111 -0.49 -8.23 -16.99
N ASP A 112 -0.26 -8.57 -15.73
CA ASP A 112 -0.17 -7.60 -14.65
C ASP A 112 1.24 -6.99 -14.67
N VAL A 113 1.30 -5.69 -14.96
CA VAL A 113 2.52 -4.89 -14.98
C VAL A 113 2.59 -4.05 -13.71
N ILE A 114 3.54 -4.34 -12.84
CA ILE A 114 3.67 -3.76 -11.50
C ILE A 114 4.86 -2.80 -11.41
N ASN A 115 4.65 -1.69 -10.69
CA ASN A 115 5.68 -0.74 -10.35
C ASN A 115 6.15 -0.94 -8.90
N PHE A 116 7.32 -1.55 -8.71
CA PHE A 116 8.01 -1.64 -7.42
C PHE A 116 8.96 -0.46 -7.15
N GLY A 117 9.10 0.46 -8.10
CA GLY A 117 9.94 1.65 -7.95
C GLY A 117 9.30 2.68 -7.04
N ILE A 118 10.09 3.66 -6.61
CA ILE A 118 9.64 4.74 -5.71
C ILE A 118 8.97 5.91 -6.44
N ASN A 119 9.07 5.93 -7.78
CA ASN A 119 8.55 6.95 -8.66
C ASN A 119 7.47 6.35 -9.58
N GLU A 120 6.52 7.17 -10.01
CA GLU A 120 5.62 6.80 -11.11
C GLU A 120 6.42 6.53 -12.39
N MET A 121 6.13 5.42 -13.05
CA MET A 121 6.85 4.99 -14.24
C MET A 121 5.88 4.53 -15.33
N PRO A 122 6.23 4.70 -16.61
CA PRO A 122 5.44 4.13 -17.68
C PRO A 122 5.50 2.60 -17.62
N ALA A 123 4.44 1.93 -18.07
CA ALA A 123 4.33 0.47 -18.01
C ALA A 123 5.50 -0.27 -18.68
N LYS A 124 6.13 0.30 -19.71
CA LYS A 124 7.32 -0.29 -20.37
C LYS A 124 8.57 -0.35 -19.50
N ASP A 125 8.66 0.48 -18.47
CA ASP A 125 9.77 0.53 -17.53
C ASP A 125 9.47 -0.25 -16.24
N CYS A 126 8.28 -0.85 -16.16
CA CYS A 126 7.81 -1.69 -15.04
C CYS A 126 8.10 -3.18 -15.27
N LEU A 127 7.75 -4.02 -14.28
CA LEU A 127 7.90 -5.47 -14.37
C LEU A 127 6.58 -6.16 -14.69
N VAL A 128 6.63 -7.16 -15.56
CA VAL A 128 5.53 -8.11 -15.73
C VAL A 128 5.61 -9.11 -14.58
N ALA A 129 4.59 -9.12 -13.72
CA ALA A 129 4.55 -9.92 -12.50
C ALA A 129 3.31 -10.81 -12.39
N GLY A 130 2.36 -10.68 -13.32
CA GLY A 130 1.25 -11.61 -13.47
C GLY A 130 0.98 -11.91 -14.94
N LEU A 131 0.48 -13.11 -15.22
CA LEU A 131 0.11 -13.55 -16.56
C LEU A 131 -1.13 -14.43 -16.49
N SER A 132 -2.16 -14.06 -17.25
CA SER A 132 -3.40 -14.78 -17.41
C SER A 132 -3.54 -15.26 -18.85
N ILE A 133 -3.54 -16.57 -19.02
CA ILE A 133 -3.67 -17.27 -20.30
C ILE A 133 -5.02 -17.98 -20.30
N ASP A 134 -5.89 -17.62 -21.23
CA ASP A 134 -7.22 -18.20 -21.37
C ASP A 134 -7.40 -18.70 -22.81
N MET A 135 -7.47 -20.02 -22.97
CA MET A 135 -7.65 -20.68 -24.28
C MET A 135 -9.11 -20.98 -24.59
N THR A 136 -10.05 -20.54 -23.75
CA THR A 136 -11.48 -20.72 -24.01
C THR A 136 -12.04 -19.71 -25.03
N TRP A 137 -11.27 -18.67 -25.33
CA TRP A 137 -11.64 -17.65 -26.31
C TRP A 137 -11.02 -17.95 -27.68
N GLY A 138 -11.89 -18.08 -28.70
CA GLY A 138 -11.51 -18.27 -30.10
C GLY A 138 -11.29 -19.75 -30.51
N ASP A 139 -10.96 -19.97 -31.78
CA ASP A 139 -10.61 -21.30 -32.33
C ASP A 139 -9.14 -21.67 -32.03
N THR A 140 -8.63 -21.30 -30.85
CA THR A 140 -7.24 -21.51 -30.46
C THR A 140 -7.01 -22.99 -30.15
N ASP A 141 -6.26 -23.69 -31.02
CA ASP A 141 -5.90 -25.08 -30.79
C ASP A 141 -4.77 -25.15 -29.72
N PRO A 142 -5.00 -25.74 -28.54
CA PRO A 142 -3.97 -25.87 -27.50
C PRO A 142 -2.75 -26.69 -27.95
N SER A 143 -2.89 -27.49 -29.02
CA SER A 143 -1.76 -28.20 -29.64
C SER A 143 -0.90 -27.33 -30.56
N ALA A 144 -1.44 -26.21 -31.06
CA ALA A 144 -0.71 -25.24 -31.86
C ALA A 144 0.10 -24.27 -31.00
N THR A 145 -0.34 -24.02 -29.76
CA THR A 145 0.32 -23.14 -28.79
C THR A 145 0.54 -23.90 -27.47
N PRO A 146 1.61 -24.72 -27.37
CA PRO A 146 1.83 -25.52 -26.18
C PRO A 146 2.15 -24.63 -24.98
N VAL A 147 1.37 -24.76 -23.91
CA VAL A 147 1.60 -24.10 -22.63
C VAL A 147 1.84 -25.17 -21.56
N ARG A 148 2.98 -25.08 -20.87
CA ARG A 148 3.39 -26.04 -19.85
C ARG A 148 3.71 -25.33 -18.54
N LEU A 149 3.27 -25.94 -17.45
CA LEU A 149 3.59 -25.54 -16.09
C LEU A 149 4.58 -26.54 -15.47
N PRO A 150 5.19 -26.18 -14.32
CA PRO A 150 6.04 -27.08 -13.56
C PRO A 150 5.38 -28.44 -13.27
N GLY A 151 6.18 -29.47 -13.00
CA GLY A 151 5.62 -30.79 -12.65
C GLY A 151 4.92 -31.54 -13.79
N GLY A 152 5.10 -31.09 -15.04
CA GLY A 152 4.60 -31.76 -16.24
C GLY A 152 3.16 -31.45 -16.61
N ILE A 153 2.54 -30.46 -15.96
CA ILE A 153 1.18 -30.03 -16.28
C ILE A 153 1.16 -29.31 -17.63
N THR A 154 0.25 -29.72 -18.50
CA THR A 154 0.14 -29.20 -19.88
C THR A 154 -1.30 -28.76 -20.16
N MET A 155 -1.45 -27.55 -20.69
CA MET A 155 -2.74 -26.97 -21.07
C MET A 155 -3.36 -27.77 -22.23
N GLY A 156 -4.68 -28.01 -22.18
CA GLY A 156 -5.41 -28.86 -23.12
C GLY A 156 -5.18 -30.37 -22.94
N VAL A 157 -4.42 -30.80 -21.91
CA VAL A 157 -4.13 -32.22 -21.65
C VAL A 157 -4.42 -32.59 -20.19
N SER A 158 -3.86 -31.84 -19.24
CA SER A 158 -3.95 -32.18 -17.82
C SER A 158 -5.34 -31.91 -17.26
N ASN A 159 -5.81 -32.81 -16.40
CA ASN A 159 -7.08 -32.69 -15.67
C ASN A 159 -6.85 -32.38 -14.18
N VAL A 160 -7.93 -32.31 -13.38
CA VAL A 160 -7.85 -32.03 -11.93
C VAL A 160 -7.00 -33.07 -11.18
N GLU A 161 -7.10 -34.35 -11.53
CA GLU A 161 -6.34 -35.42 -10.86
C GLU A 161 -4.84 -35.29 -11.16
N ASP A 162 -4.47 -34.97 -12.41
CA ASP A 162 -3.07 -34.74 -12.79
C ASP A 162 -2.48 -33.56 -12.01
N ILE A 163 -3.23 -32.46 -11.91
CA ILE A 163 -2.82 -31.25 -11.19
C ILE A 163 -2.61 -31.55 -9.70
N LYS A 164 -3.55 -32.28 -9.08
CA LYS A 164 -3.42 -32.68 -7.66
C LYS A 164 -2.29 -33.69 -7.44
N ALA A 165 -2.04 -34.56 -8.40
CA ALA A 165 -0.91 -35.48 -8.33
C ALA A 165 0.44 -34.76 -8.42
N ALA A 166 0.52 -33.67 -9.18
CA ALA A 166 1.73 -32.86 -9.33
C ALA A 166 1.98 -31.92 -8.13
N TYR A 167 0.94 -31.23 -7.64
CA TYR A 167 1.10 -30.14 -6.69
C TYR A 167 0.51 -30.39 -5.30
N GLY A 168 -0.24 -31.49 -5.12
CA GLY A 168 -0.98 -31.77 -3.89
C GLY A 168 -2.36 -31.13 -3.86
N GLU A 169 -2.92 -30.98 -2.66
CA GLU A 169 -4.23 -30.33 -2.49
C GLU A 169 -4.09 -28.79 -2.61
N PRO A 170 -4.99 -28.12 -3.35
CA PRO A 170 -4.97 -26.67 -3.48
C PRO A 170 -5.40 -25.97 -2.18
N SER A 171 -5.01 -24.71 -2.03
CA SER A 171 -5.42 -23.84 -0.91
C SER A 171 -6.92 -23.55 -0.93
N ASP A 172 -7.49 -23.40 -2.12
CA ASP A 172 -8.93 -23.23 -2.33
C ASP A 172 -9.39 -23.96 -3.60
N THR A 173 -10.65 -24.40 -3.62
CA THR A 173 -11.27 -25.02 -4.79
C THR A 173 -12.65 -24.43 -5.00
N TYR A 174 -12.86 -23.86 -6.19
CA TYR A 174 -14.14 -23.38 -6.63
C TYR A 174 -14.68 -24.30 -7.73
N ASP A 175 -15.78 -24.99 -7.45
CA ASP A 175 -16.44 -25.87 -8.42
C ASP A 175 -17.72 -25.19 -8.96
N SER A 176 -17.77 -24.98 -10.27
CA SER A 176 -18.93 -24.43 -10.98
C SER A 176 -19.49 -25.44 -11.98
N ASP A 177 -20.63 -25.14 -12.61
CA ASP A 177 -21.17 -26.01 -13.67
C ASP A 177 -20.28 -26.08 -14.92
N LEU A 178 -19.42 -25.08 -15.15
CA LEU A 178 -18.59 -24.95 -16.35
C LEU A 178 -17.15 -25.45 -16.14
N TYR A 179 -16.55 -25.12 -15.00
CA TYR A 179 -15.16 -25.45 -14.69
C TYR A 179 -14.94 -25.68 -13.19
N THR A 180 -13.87 -26.40 -12.87
CA THR A 180 -13.31 -26.51 -11.52
C THR A 180 -12.02 -25.67 -11.47
N LYS A 181 -11.99 -24.66 -10.61
CA LYS A 181 -10.82 -23.80 -10.39
C LYS A 181 -10.07 -24.22 -9.13
N LEU A 182 -8.77 -24.43 -9.28
CA LEU A 182 -7.85 -24.82 -8.22
C LEU A 182 -6.91 -23.65 -7.94
N THR A 183 -6.88 -23.18 -6.70
CA THR A 183 -6.04 -22.04 -6.29
C THR A 183 -4.91 -22.54 -5.41
N TYR A 184 -3.67 -22.29 -5.83
CA TYR A 184 -2.45 -22.53 -5.06
C TYR A 184 -1.90 -21.19 -4.60
N GLU A 185 -2.22 -20.82 -3.36
CA GLU A 185 -1.76 -19.58 -2.75
C GLU A 185 -0.53 -19.84 -1.88
N LYS A 186 0.54 -19.07 -2.12
CA LYS A 186 1.76 -19.09 -1.29
C LYS A 186 1.71 -18.01 -0.22
N ASP A 187 1.27 -16.82 -0.63
CA ASP A 187 1.12 -15.62 0.17
C ASP A 187 0.08 -14.71 -0.50
N SER A 188 -0.33 -13.64 0.19
CA SER A 188 -1.41 -12.71 -0.18
C SER A 188 -1.28 -12.13 -1.60
N TYR A 189 -0.05 -12.02 -2.10
CA TYR A 189 0.29 -11.43 -3.39
C TYR A 189 0.95 -12.43 -4.37
N GLN A 190 0.94 -13.71 -4.03
CA GLN A 190 1.62 -14.78 -4.73
C GLN A 190 0.70 -16.01 -4.87
N ARG A 191 0.15 -16.22 -6.07
CA ARG A 191 -0.83 -17.28 -6.31
C ARG A 191 -0.79 -17.81 -7.73
N VAL A 192 -1.26 -19.04 -7.89
CA VAL A 192 -1.54 -19.66 -9.20
C VAL A 192 -2.95 -20.21 -9.20
N GLU A 193 -3.79 -19.77 -10.13
CA GLU A 193 -5.14 -20.29 -10.35
C GLU A 193 -5.19 -21.10 -11.65
N LEU A 194 -5.75 -22.30 -11.58
CA LEU A 194 -5.85 -23.25 -12.69
C LEU A 194 -7.31 -23.65 -12.90
N SER A 195 -7.91 -23.35 -14.05
CA SER A 195 -9.30 -23.71 -14.35
C SER A 195 -9.37 -24.89 -15.32
N VAL A 196 -9.89 -26.01 -14.84
CA VAL A 196 -10.17 -27.22 -15.63
C VAL A 196 -11.63 -27.20 -16.06
N TYR A 197 -11.88 -27.12 -17.36
CA TYR A 197 -13.23 -27.04 -17.91
C TYR A 197 -13.87 -28.43 -18.00
N LYS A 198 -15.14 -28.52 -17.65
CA LYS A 198 -15.85 -29.80 -17.50
C LYS A 198 -16.25 -30.43 -18.83
N GLU A 199 -16.42 -29.63 -19.88
CA GLU A 199 -16.79 -30.10 -21.21
C GLU A 199 -15.63 -30.88 -21.86
N GLU A 200 -14.44 -30.30 -21.84
CA GLU A 200 -13.21 -30.91 -22.39
C GLU A 200 -12.54 -31.85 -21.38
N GLY A 201 -12.77 -31.61 -20.08
CA GLY A 201 -12.12 -32.35 -19.00
C GLY A 201 -10.65 -31.96 -18.79
N THR A 202 -10.21 -30.83 -19.34
CA THR A 202 -8.80 -30.42 -19.38
C THR A 202 -8.60 -28.97 -18.91
N LEU A 203 -7.39 -28.65 -18.46
CA LEU A 203 -6.95 -27.30 -18.10
C LEU A 203 -6.97 -26.38 -19.32
N LEU A 204 -7.76 -25.30 -19.28
CA LEU A 204 -7.87 -24.31 -20.37
C LEU A 204 -7.65 -22.86 -19.93
N GLN A 205 -7.46 -22.60 -18.63
CA GLN A 205 -7.11 -21.28 -18.13
C GLN A 205 -6.06 -21.38 -17.03
N VAL A 206 -5.07 -20.49 -17.08
CA VAL A 206 -3.95 -20.40 -16.14
C VAL A 206 -3.75 -18.93 -15.79
N ASP A 207 -3.82 -18.62 -14.51
CA ASP A 207 -3.50 -17.29 -13.96
C ASP A 207 -2.35 -17.45 -12.97
N ILE A 208 -1.21 -16.83 -13.26
CA ILE A 208 -0.01 -16.88 -12.42
C ILE A 208 0.29 -15.46 -11.98
N ARG A 209 0.42 -15.24 -10.67
CA ARG A 209 0.77 -13.93 -10.10
C ARG A 209 1.87 -14.06 -9.07
N ASN A 210 2.92 -13.27 -9.24
CA ASN A 210 4.03 -13.14 -8.31
C ASN A 210 4.40 -11.67 -8.11
N PHE A 211 3.69 -10.96 -7.23
CA PHE A 211 4.00 -9.57 -6.89
C PHE A 211 5.05 -9.49 -5.78
N GLN A 212 6.13 -10.26 -5.93
CA GLN A 212 7.29 -10.17 -5.06
C GLN A 212 8.36 -9.33 -5.77
N GLU A 213 8.89 -8.34 -5.06
CA GLU A 213 10.03 -7.57 -5.55
C GLU A 213 11.24 -8.50 -5.80
N PRO A 214 11.89 -8.43 -6.98
CA PRO A 214 13.10 -9.19 -7.24
C PRO A 214 14.26 -8.82 -6.31
N ASP A 215 15.11 -9.79 -5.99
CA ASP A 215 16.35 -9.52 -5.26
C ASP A 215 17.23 -8.51 -6.01
N ASN A 216 17.71 -7.47 -5.31
CA ASN A 216 18.51 -6.37 -5.85
C ASN A 216 17.79 -5.54 -6.94
N PHE A 217 16.46 -5.46 -6.89
CA PHE A 217 15.71 -4.55 -7.75
C PHE A 217 16.14 -3.09 -7.49
N ASP A 218 16.43 -2.36 -8.58
CA ASP A 218 16.68 -0.93 -8.51
C ASP A 218 15.35 -0.19 -8.44
N ARG A 219 15.00 0.31 -7.26
CA ARG A 219 13.76 1.06 -7.06
C ARG A 219 13.80 2.46 -7.66
N GLY A 220 14.94 2.89 -8.20
CA GLY A 220 15.15 4.22 -8.75
C GLY A 220 15.71 5.21 -7.73
N SER A 221 15.79 6.47 -8.14
CA SER A 221 16.40 7.54 -7.35
C SER A 221 15.39 8.60 -6.92
N VAL A 222 15.64 9.21 -5.77
CA VAL A 222 14.88 10.36 -5.25
C VAL A 222 15.33 11.62 -5.98
N SER A 223 14.38 12.45 -6.43
CA SER A 223 14.70 13.74 -7.03
C SER A 223 15.25 14.72 -5.98
N ALA A 224 16.28 15.48 -6.34
CA ALA A 224 16.78 16.58 -5.53
C ALA A 224 16.01 17.90 -5.76
N GLU A 225 15.08 17.93 -6.71
CA GLU A 225 14.28 19.11 -7.01
C GLU A 225 13.13 19.25 -6.01
N VAL A 226 12.87 20.50 -5.59
CA VAL A 226 11.71 20.81 -4.75
C VAL A 226 10.47 20.85 -5.65
N PRO A 227 9.44 20.02 -5.39
CA PRO A 227 8.23 20.02 -6.20
C PRO A 227 7.52 21.38 -6.22
N ASP A 228 6.89 21.73 -7.35
CA ASP A 228 6.19 23.01 -7.53
C ASP A 228 5.11 23.23 -6.47
N ILE A 229 4.37 22.19 -6.11
CA ILE A 229 3.36 22.22 -5.03
C ILE A 229 3.94 22.69 -3.69
N VAL A 230 5.19 22.31 -3.36
CA VAL A 230 5.91 22.77 -2.17
C VAL A 230 6.39 24.20 -2.34
N ALA A 231 7.00 24.52 -3.50
CA ALA A 231 7.53 25.85 -3.78
C ALA A 231 6.44 26.94 -3.82
N ASN A 232 5.24 26.56 -4.27
CA ASN A 232 4.11 27.46 -4.38
C ASN A 232 3.44 27.72 -3.02
N TYR A 233 3.59 26.83 -2.03
CA TYR A 233 3.00 26.98 -0.69
C TYR A 233 3.14 28.40 -0.11
N LYS A 234 2.06 28.90 0.48
CA LYS A 234 2.01 30.18 1.19
C LYS A 234 1.36 29.97 2.55
N ALA A 235 2.08 30.32 3.61
CA ALA A 235 1.50 30.38 4.95
C ALA A 235 0.43 31.49 5.00
N PRO A 236 -0.68 31.27 5.71
CA PRO A 236 -1.71 32.29 5.87
C PRO A 236 -1.22 33.42 6.79
N THR A 237 -1.75 34.62 6.60
CA THR A 237 -1.38 35.79 7.42
C THR A 237 -2.27 35.97 8.65
N ALA A 238 -3.41 35.28 8.70
CA ALA A 238 -4.35 35.26 9.81
C ALA A 238 -5.22 33.99 9.74
N LEU A 239 -5.87 33.65 10.85
CA LEU A 239 -6.95 32.67 10.86
C LEU A 239 -8.15 33.16 10.05
N GLY A 240 -8.89 32.20 9.52
CA GLY A 240 -10.05 32.39 8.66
C GLY A 240 -11.31 32.88 9.37
N GLY A 241 -12.40 32.89 8.61
CA GLY A 241 -13.74 33.16 9.14
C GLY A 241 -14.47 31.90 9.61
N ASP A 242 -14.02 30.73 9.19
CA ASP A 242 -14.58 29.41 9.51
C ASP A 242 -13.54 28.51 10.17
N TYR A 243 -13.91 27.77 11.21
CA TYR A 243 -13.01 26.82 11.89
C TYR A 243 -12.79 25.54 11.08
N MET A 244 -13.53 25.36 9.98
CA MET A 244 -13.27 24.35 8.95
C MET A 244 -12.32 24.84 7.85
N GLU A 245 -12.00 26.13 7.76
CA GLU A 245 -11.00 26.60 6.78
C GLU A 245 -9.62 25.97 7.06
N PRO A 246 -8.76 25.81 6.03
CA PRO A 246 -7.47 25.12 6.17
C PRO A 246 -6.45 25.87 7.05
N ALA A 247 -6.70 27.14 7.37
CA ALA A 247 -5.82 27.97 8.18
C ALA A 247 -5.90 27.58 9.67
N VAL A 248 -4.75 27.22 10.24
CA VAL A 248 -4.59 26.83 11.64
C VAL A 248 -3.41 27.58 12.26
N GLU A 249 -3.48 27.90 13.54
CA GLU A 249 -2.36 28.39 14.33
C GLU A 249 -1.88 27.26 15.23
N PHE A 250 -0.64 26.84 15.04
CA PHE A 250 -0.05 25.73 15.76
C PHE A 250 1.30 26.12 16.37
N MET A 251 1.40 26.02 17.69
CA MET A 251 2.56 26.49 18.47
C MET A 251 2.95 27.95 18.14
N GLY A 252 1.95 28.82 18.00
CA GLY A 252 2.09 30.26 17.75
C GLY A 252 2.37 30.65 16.30
N ASP A 253 2.52 29.68 15.38
CA ASP A 253 2.74 29.96 13.96
C ASP A 253 1.55 29.53 13.11
N LEU A 254 1.33 30.23 12.01
CA LEU A 254 0.22 30.01 11.09
C LEU A 254 0.60 29.05 9.96
N TYR A 255 -0.28 28.09 9.69
CA TYR A 255 -0.18 27.13 8.59
C TYR A 255 -1.51 27.05 7.87
N SER A 256 -1.48 26.84 6.56
CA SER A 256 -2.65 26.35 5.80
C SER A 256 -2.43 24.87 5.54
N LEU A 257 -3.33 24.01 5.99
CA LEU A 257 -3.26 22.57 5.71
C LEU A 257 -3.86 22.25 4.31
N PRO A 258 -3.31 21.26 3.59
CA PRO A 258 -2.03 20.60 3.80
C PRO A 258 -0.84 21.57 3.78
N ALA A 259 0.11 21.39 4.71
CA ALA A 259 1.31 22.23 4.81
C ALA A 259 2.59 21.39 4.65
N PRO A 260 3.58 21.83 3.85
CA PRO A 260 4.81 21.07 3.68
C PRO A 260 5.65 21.08 4.97
N VAL A 261 6.39 20.01 5.25
CA VAL A 261 7.29 19.88 6.40
C VAL A 261 8.31 21.03 6.44
N SER A 262 8.75 21.50 5.27
CA SER A 262 9.60 22.68 5.12
C SER A 262 9.01 23.96 5.75
N ALA A 263 7.69 24.14 5.77
CA ALA A 263 7.04 25.26 6.45
C ALA A 263 7.16 25.15 7.99
N PHE A 264 7.06 23.94 8.54
CA PHE A 264 7.26 23.71 9.98
C PHE A 264 8.72 23.91 10.37
N THR A 265 9.67 23.39 9.60
CA THR A 265 11.10 23.59 9.89
C THR A 265 11.52 25.06 9.80
N ALA A 266 10.94 25.83 8.86
CA ALA A 266 11.13 27.28 8.79
C ALA A 266 10.63 28.01 10.07
N ASN A 267 9.64 27.44 10.75
CA ASN A 267 9.06 27.92 12.00
C ASN A 267 9.69 27.28 13.26
N GLY A 268 10.89 26.71 13.12
CA GLY A 268 11.71 26.24 14.24
C GLY A 268 11.40 24.83 14.74
N TRP A 269 10.68 24.03 13.97
CA TRP A 269 10.54 22.60 14.23
C TRP A 269 11.78 21.82 13.76
N GLU A 270 12.16 20.79 14.51
CA GLU A 270 13.29 19.91 14.20
C GLU A 270 12.82 18.46 14.04
N MET A 271 13.18 17.81 12.92
CA MET A 271 12.94 16.39 12.71
C MET A 271 13.81 15.54 13.65
N LYS A 272 13.24 14.50 14.25
CA LYS A 272 13.92 13.57 15.16
C LYS A 272 14.16 12.24 14.47
N ASP A 273 15.38 11.74 14.61
CA ASP A 273 15.80 10.39 14.17
C ASP A 273 15.48 10.07 12.69
N VAL A 274 15.38 11.10 11.84
CA VAL A 274 15.23 10.96 10.39
C VAL A 274 16.60 10.77 9.75
N ALA A 275 16.77 9.68 9.02
CA ALA A 275 18.01 9.39 8.29
C ALA A 275 18.23 10.43 7.16
N ALA A 276 19.49 10.73 6.85
CA ALA A 276 19.82 11.73 5.84
C ALA A 276 19.40 11.34 4.41
N ASP A 277 19.21 10.05 4.17
CA ASP A 277 18.74 9.44 2.93
C ASP A 277 17.26 9.00 3.00
N ALA A 278 16.53 9.40 4.04
CA ALA A 278 15.10 9.16 4.13
C ALA A 278 14.34 9.92 3.03
N TYR A 279 13.31 9.29 2.49
CA TYR A 279 12.48 9.83 1.42
C TYR A 279 11.04 9.38 1.58
N LEU A 280 10.14 10.06 0.88
CA LEU A 280 8.77 9.62 0.66
C LEU A 280 8.63 9.08 -0.76
N GLU A 281 8.06 7.90 -0.91
CA GLU A 281 7.66 7.36 -2.21
C GLU A 281 6.56 8.22 -2.85
N GLY A 282 6.43 8.19 -4.18
CA GLY A 282 5.31 8.84 -4.89
C GLY A 282 3.97 8.39 -4.32
N GLY A 283 3.11 9.33 -3.90
CA GLY A 283 1.85 9.03 -3.22
C GLY A 283 1.98 8.42 -1.81
N GLY A 284 3.20 8.30 -1.28
CA GLY A 284 3.49 7.59 -0.04
C GLY A 284 3.07 8.35 1.23
N LEU A 285 2.97 7.62 2.33
CA LEU A 285 2.68 8.12 3.68
C LEU A 285 3.78 7.66 4.63
N GLU A 286 4.34 8.59 5.40
CA GLU A 286 5.24 8.29 6.50
C GLU A 286 4.83 9.00 7.79
N PHE A 287 5.38 8.52 8.90
CA PHE A 287 5.22 9.18 10.19
C PHE A 287 6.56 9.66 10.72
N ILE A 288 6.67 10.97 10.95
CA ILE A 288 7.88 11.58 11.48
C ILE A 288 7.65 12.17 12.87
N GLU A 289 8.67 12.14 13.71
CA GLU A 289 8.66 12.88 14.97
C GLU A 289 9.30 14.26 14.78
N MET A 290 8.59 15.30 15.19
CA MET A 290 8.98 16.69 15.08
C MET A 290 9.06 17.29 16.49
N MET A 291 10.11 18.07 16.76
CA MET A 291 10.34 18.70 18.06
C MET A 291 10.36 20.22 17.96
N LYS A 292 9.65 20.89 18.86
CA LYS A 292 9.73 22.33 19.07
C LYS A 292 9.54 22.64 20.55
N GLU A 293 10.36 23.53 21.12
CA GLU A 293 10.27 23.94 22.54
C GLU A 293 10.25 22.77 23.56
N ASN A 294 11.00 21.70 23.26
CA ASN A 294 11.05 20.44 24.01
C ASN A 294 9.74 19.63 24.02
N GLN A 295 8.79 19.94 23.15
CA GLN A 295 7.62 19.13 22.86
C GLN A 295 7.90 18.30 21.61
N THR A 296 7.69 16.99 21.71
CA THR A 296 7.75 16.07 20.57
C THR A 296 6.34 15.75 20.12
N VAL A 297 6.12 15.84 18.82
CA VAL A 297 4.85 15.54 18.18
C VAL A 297 5.10 14.61 17.00
N ARG A 298 4.23 13.63 16.81
CA ARG A 298 4.25 12.78 15.63
C ARG A 298 3.37 13.39 14.53
N PHE A 299 3.94 13.63 13.36
CA PHE A 299 3.21 14.07 12.17
C PHE A 299 2.99 12.90 11.22
N SER A 300 1.83 12.89 10.56
CA SER A 300 1.55 12.06 9.38
C SER A 300 1.84 12.91 8.15
N ILE A 301 2.78 12.49 7.31
CA ILE A 301 3.20 13.24 6.13
C ILE A 301 2.91 12.44 4.86
N TYR A 302 2.31 13.11 3.88
CA TYR A 302 1.94 12.54 2.59
C TYR A 302 2.79 13.15 1.49
N ASN A 303 3.28 12.33 0.57
CA ASN A 303 3.80 12.83 -0.69
C ASN A 303 2.62 13.02 -1.67
N LEU A 304 2.23 14.26 -1.87
CA LEU A 304 1.15 14.63 -2.79
C LEU A 304 1.61 14.69 -4.27
N THR A 305 2.78 14.13 -4.57
CA THR A 305 3.33 14.03 -5.93
C THR A 305 3.50 12.58 -6.34
N GLU A 306 3.59 12.36 -7.65
CA GLU A 306 3.71 11.05 -8.27
C GLU A 306 5.13 10.46 -8.13
N ASN A 307 6.12 11.27 -7.76
CA ASN A 307 7.52 10.89 -7.70
C ASN A 307 8.08 10.98 -6.28
N ALA A 308 9.07 10.17 -5.97
CA ALA A 308 9.73 10.20 -4.67
C ALA A 308 10.41 11.54 -4.41
N THR A 309 10.31 11.99 -3.17
CA THR A 309 10.82 13.29 -2.74
C THR A 309 11.41 13.23 -1.33
N ALA A 310 12.18 14.24 -0.97
CA ALA A 310 12.74 14.37 0.38
C ALA A 310 11.63 14.55 1.43
N ILE A 311 11.87 14.12 2.66
CA ILE A 311 10.91 14.21 3.78
C ILE A 311 10.40 15.64 3.98
N GLU A 312 11.25 16.65 3.75
CA GLU A 312 10.94 18.07 3.89
C GLU A 312 9.87 18.57 2.89
N ASN A 313 9.68 17.85 1.80
CA ASN A 313 8.69 18.13 0.76
C ASN A 313 7.36 17.41 1.01
N GLY A 314 7.29 16.52 2.01
CA GLY A 314 6.05 15.89 2.43
C GLY A 314 5.07 16.89 3.04
N PHE A 315 3.77 16.63 2.89
CA PHE A 315 2.70 17.47 3.39
C PHE A 315 2.05 16.88 4.63
N VAL A 316 1.97 17.68 5.69
CA VAL A 316 1.13 17.40 6.84
C VAL A 316 -0.30 17.73 6.46
N THR A 317 -1.18 16.72 6.42
CA THR A 317 -2.63 16.88 6.15
C THR A 317 -3.46 16.80 7.42
N GLU A 318 -2.90 16.24 8.49
CA GLU A 318 -3.58 16.06 9.77
C GLU A 318 -2.69 16.54 10.93
N LEU A 319 -3.32 17.29 11.83
CA LEU A 319 -2.73 17.79 13.06
C LEU A 319 -3.62 17.34 14.23
N SER A 320 -3.10 16.44 15.08
CA SER A 320 -3.82 15.90 16.24
C SER A 320 -3.09 16.22 17.55
N PHE A 321 -3.80 16.87 18.48
CA PHE A 321 -3.22 17.39 19.72
C PHE A 321 -4.16 17.27 20.90
N GLY A 322 -3.74 16.50 21.90
CA GLY A 322 -4.37 16.46 23.22
C GLY A 322 -3.35 16.76 24.30
N ASN A 323 -3.60 17.81 25.09
CA ASN A 323 -2.81 18.09 26.29
C ASN A 323 -3.67 18.79 27.35
N TYR A 324 -3.35 18.53 28.62
CA TYR A 324 -4.00 19.15 29.78
C TYR A 324 -3.42 20.53 30.11
N ASP A 325 -2.34 20.93 29.45
CA ASP A 325 -1.70 22.23 29.62
C ASP A 325 -1.65 22.99 28.29
N PRO A 326 -2.63 23.88 28.02
CA PRO A 326 -2.68 24.66 26.79
C PRO A 326 -1.53 25.70 26.71
N GLU A 327 -0.79 25.95 27.79
CA GLU A 327 0.40 26.80 27.77
C GLU A 327 1.63 26.11 27.14
N ILE A 328 1.56 24.78 26.93
CA ILE A 328 2.69 23.97 26.42
C ILE A 328 2.52 23.61 24.94
N LEU A 329 1.29 23.30 24.50
CA LEU A 329 0.95 22.93 23.14
C LEU A 329 -0.36 23.63 22.76
N GLY A 330 -0.27 24.63 21.87
CA GLY A 330 -1.43 25.40 21.40
C GLY A 330 -1.81 25.02 19.97
N LEU A 331 -3.07 24.60 19.78
CA LEU A 331 -3.75 24.57 18.49
C LEU A 331 -4.96 25.50 18.55
N HIS A 332 -4.99 26.49 17.66
CA HIS A 332 -6.10 27.43 17.52
C HIS A 332 -6.63 27.36 16.09
N LEU A 333 -7.94 27.18 15.98
CA LEU A 333 -8.67 27.31 14.74
C LEU A 333 -9.41 28.65 14.74
N SER A 334 -9.95 29.02 13.58
CA SER A 334 -10.79 30.19 13.44
C SER A 334 -11.95 30.21 14.44
N GLU A 335 -12.57 31.39 14.59
CA GLU A 335 -13.67 31.62 15.54
C GLU A 335 -13.37 31.27 17.02
N GLY A 336 -12.09 31.21 17.39
CA GLY A 336 -11.63 30.98 18.76
C GLY A 336 -11.73 29.53 19.23
N VAL A 337 -11.88 28.57 18.31
CA VAL A 337 -11.93 27.15 18.65
C VAL A 337 -10.54 26.68 19.07
N THR A 338 -10.44 26.19 20.32
CA THR A 338 -9.19 25.71 20.93
C THR A 338 -9.51 24.73 22.06
N LEU A 339 -8.47 24.18 22.72
CA LEU A 339 -8.64 23.28 23.86
C LEU A 339 -9.49 23.94 24.96
N GLY A 340 -10.38 23.16 25.57
CA GLY A 340 -11.34 23.66 26.55
C GLY A 340 -12.58 24.36 25.97
N ALA A 341 -12.78 24.36 24.64
CA ALA A 341 -14.05 24.76 24.03
C ALA A 341 -15.21 23.90 24.55
N ASP A 342 -16.42 24.46 24.61
CA ASP A 342 -17.62 23.74 25.05
C ASP A 342 -18.24 22.96 23.89
N LYS A 343 -18.54 21.67 24.15
CA LYS A 343 -19.21 20.78 23.19
C LYS A 343 -20.48 21.37 22.60
N ALA A 344 -21.32 21.98 23.44
CA ALA A 344 -22.58 22.59 23.02
C ALA A 344 -22.37 23.79 22.08
N GLU A 345 -21.29 24.57 22.28
CA GLU A 345 -20.97 25.71 21.42
C GLU A 345 -20.46 25.23 20.06
N LEU A 346 -19.66 24.16 20.02
CA LEU A 346 -19.19 23.55 18.78
C LEU A 346 -20.35 23.00 17.93
N ILE A 347 -21.29 22.28 18.56
CA ILE A 347 -22.49 21.78 17.88
C ILE A 347 -23.35 22.94 17.37
N ALA A 348 -23.49 24.02 18.14
CA ALA A 348 -24.24 25.20 17.71
C ALA A 348 -23.60 25.86 16.48
N LYS A 349 -22.26 26.04 16.48
CA LYS A 349 -21.49 26.55 15.35
C LYS A 349 -21.65 25.67 14.10
N ALA A 350 -21.52 24.36 14.23
CA ALA A 350 -21.73 23.42 13.13
C ALA A 350 -23.15 23.53 12.56
N THR A 351 -24.16 23.57 13.43
CA THR A 351 -25.56 23.69 13.02
C THR A 351 -25.84 25.00 12.28
N GLU A 352 -25.29 26.12 12.75
CA GLU A 352 -25.43 27.43 12.11
C GLU A 352 -24.84 27.46 10.68
N ARG A 353 -23.71 26.77 10.49
CA ARG A 353 -23.02 26.63 9.19
C ARG A 353 -23.63 25.56 8.29
N GLY A 354 -24.54 24.74 8.80
CA GLY A 354 -25.14 23.62 8.07
C GLY A 354 -24.22 22.40 7.93
N TYR A 355 -23.18 22.32 8.76
CA TYR A 355 -22.27 21.18 8.80
C TYR A 355 -22.91 19.95 9.45
N LEU A 356 -22.43 18.80 9.02
CA LEU A 356 -22.79 17.52 9.62
C LEU A 356 -21.89 17.26 10.83
N TYR A 357 -22.42 16.54 11.79
CA TYR A 357 -21.64 16.09 12.94
C TYR A 357 -22.09 14.72 13.40
N GLU A 358 -21.14 14.01 14.00
CA GLU A 358 -21.34 12.75 14.71
C GLU A 358 -20.88 12.94 16.14
N ASP A 359 -21.77 12.63 17.08
CA ASP A 359 -21.51 12.65 18.51
C ASP A 359 -21.60 11.20 19.00
N GLU A 360 -20.48 10.51 18.97
CA GLU A 360 -20.37 9.09 19.30
C GLU A 360 -19.27 8.86 20.35
N ASP A 361 -19.61 8.08 21.37
CA ASP A 361 -18.76 7.84 22.54
C ASP A 361 -18.25 9.14 23.19
N ASN A 362 -16.95 9.41 23.01
CA ASN A 362 -16.22 10.54 23.55
C ASN A 362 -15.67 11.47 22.47
N TYR A 363 -16.19 11.34 21.26
CA TYR A 363 -15.76 12.12 20.11
C TYR A 363 -16.93 12.93 19.55
N LEU A 364 -16.64 14.16 19.18
CA LEU A 364 -17.47 14.97 18.32
C LEU A 364 -16.70 15.19 17.02
N THR A 365 -17.16 14.58 15.94
CA THR A 365 -16.57 14.73 14.61
C THR A 365 -17.48 15.62 13.78
N ILE A 366 -16.95 16.74 13.28
CA ILE A 366 -17.70 17.71 12.48
C ILE A 366 -17.08 17.74 11.08
N TYR A 367 -17.92 17.79 10.05
CA TYR A 367 -17.49 17.75 8.65
C TYR A 367 -18.49 18.48 7.72
N PRO A 368 -18.04 19.04 6.58
CA PRO A 368 -18.90 19.81 5.68
C PRO A 368 -20.08 19.01 5.12
N ASP A 369 -19.82 17.80 4.61
CA ASP A 369 -20.78 16.91 3.98
C ASP A 369 -20.37 15.43 4.08
N LYS A 370 -21.26 14.52 3.70
CA LYS A 370 -21.06 13.07 3.89
C LYS A 370 -19.85 12.50 3.14
N ASP A 371 -19.48 13.12 2.02
CA ASP A 371 -18.42 12.63 1.16
C ASP A 371 -17.06 13.15 1.67
N SER A 372 -17.04 14.34 2.28
CA SER A 372 -15.85 14.97 2.85
C SER A 372 -15.38 14.41 4.20
N LYS A 373 -16.16 13.58 4.90
CA LYS A 373 -15.86 13.18 6.30
C LYS A 373 -14.44 12.63 6.49
N LEU A 374 -13.95 11.85 5.54
CA LEU A 374 -12.60 11.30 5.64
C LEU A 374 -11.56 12.38 5.37
N GLU A 375 -11.73 13.19 4.34
CA GLU A 375 -10.71 14.09 3.78
C GLU A 375 -10.67 15.47 4.46
N HIS A 376 -11.80 15.94 4.98
CA HIS A 376 -12.00 17.25 5.59
C HIS A 376 -12.89 17.17 6.83
N ARG A 377 -12.26 17.16 8.01
CA ARG A 377 -12.97 17.11 9.29
C ARG A 377 -12.21 17.82 10.40
N VAL A 378 -12.97 18.25 11.40
CA VAL A 378 -12.42 18.58 12.72
C VAL A 378 -13.06 17.66 13.74
N GLU A 379 -12.22 16.96 14.49
CA GLU A 379 -12.63 16.03 15.52
C GLU A 379 -12.17 16.51 16.89
N PHE A 380 -13.08 16.41 17.85
CA PHE A 380 -12.86 16.81 19.23
C PHE A 380 -13.03 15.61 20.13
N TRP A 381 -12.02 15.33 20.95
CA TRP A 381 -12.12 14.30 21.99
C TRP A 381 -12.40 14.93 23.35
N PHE A 382 -13.27 14.27 24.11
CA PHE A 382 -13.65 14.65 25.47
C PHE A 382 -13.17 13.56 26.45
N ASN A 383 -12.48 13.96 27.49
CA ASN A 383 -12.01 12.99 28.49
C ASN A 383 -13.08 12.78 29.55
N GLU A 384 -13.71 11.60 29.61
CA GLU A 384 -14.73 11.27 30.62
C GLU A 384 -14.26 11.44 32.08
N ASP A 385 -12.97 11.18 32.35
CA ASP A 385 -12.40 11.26 33.70
C ASP A 385 -12.22 12.71 34.17
N GLU A 386 -12.14 13.67 33.24
CA GLU A 386 -11.91 15.08 33.55
C GLU A 386 -13.09 15.98 33.20
N SER A 387 -13.58 15.89 31.97
CA SER A 387 -14.75 16.63 31.50
C SER A 387 -15.36 16.00 30.24
N THR A 388 -16.65 15.71 30.31
CA THR A 388 -17.46 15.26 29.17
C THR A 388 -17.95 16.40 28.27
N THR A 389 -17.70 17.65 28.66
CA THR A 389 -18.22 18.83 27.95
C THR A 389 -17.12 19.74 27.41
N LYS A 390 -15.88 19.59 27.90
CA LYS A 390 -14.73 20.41 27.52
C LYS A 390 -13.78 19.61 26.65
N VAL A 391 -13.40 20.19 25.52
CA VAL A 391 -12.46 19.59 24.57
C VAL A 391 -11.12 19.33 25.25
N ALA A 392 -10.64 18.08 25.18
CA ALA A 392 -9.35 17.64 25.69
C ALA A 392 -8.34 17.36 24.58
N SER A 393 -8.80 17.08 23.35
CA SER A 393 -7.97 16.98 22.15
C SER A 393 -8.68 17.54 20.93
N ILE A 394 -7.92 18.12 20.02
CA ILE A 394 -8.40 18.58 18.70
C ILE A 394 -7.59 17.85 17.64
N THR A 395 -8.28 17.29 16.66
CA THR A 395 -7.71 16.78 15.41
C THR A 395 -8.30 17.58 14.27
N VAL A 396 -7.45 18.20 13.45
CA VAL A 396 -7.85 18.85 12.20
C VAL A 396 -7.26 18.07 11.04
N ARG A 397 -8.11 17.71 10.09
CA ARG A 397 -7.67 17.09 8.83
C ARG A 397 -8.18 17.88 7.65
N HIS A 398 -7.27 18.17 6.72
CA HIS A 398 -7.56 18.78 5.44
C HIS A 398 -6.61 18.14 4.42
N GLU A 399 -7.15 17.33 3.50
CA GLU A 399 -6.35 16.64 2.47
C GLU A 399 -6.29 17.42 1.15
N GLU A 400 -7.31 18.22 0.85
CA GLU A 400 -7.33 19.02 -0.36
C GLU A 400 -6.42 20.25 -0.24
N LEU A 401 -5.64 20.51 -1.29
CA LEU A 401 -4.83 21.74 -1.36
C LEU A 401 -5.75 22.96 -1.48
N PRO A 402 -5.52 24.02 -0.68
CA PRO A 402 -6.26 25.26 -0.84
C PRO A 402 -6.06 25.83 -2.26
N GLU A 403 -7.11 26.41 -2.85
CA GLU A 403 -6.96 27.26 -4.03
C GLU A 403 -6.01 28.42 -3.67
N GLN A 404 -4.86 28.50 -4.34
CA GLN A 404 -3.80 29.48 -4.05
C GLN A 404 -3.97 30.82 -4.76
#